data_AF-A0A0W7WX85-F1
#
_entry.id   AF-A0A0W7WX85-F1
#
_cell.length_a   1.000
_cell.length_b   1.000
_cell.length_c   1.000
_cell.angle_alpha   90.00
_cell.angle_beta   90.00
_cell.angle_gamma   90.00
#
_symmetry.space_group_name_H-M   'P 1'
#
loop_
_entity.id
_entity.type
_entity.pdbx_description
1 polymer ?
#
loop_
_entity_poly.entity_id
_entity_poly.type
_entity_poly.pdbx_seq_one_letter_code
_entity_poly.pdbx_strand_id
1 'polypeptide(L)'
;MRGGDGGGAALIDAALGFVFPAALRAVALTRVADHLSDGPRTPTVLAAATGTDPAALTRVLRLLATRGLFAEDEQGRFRLEASGQALRSDVPGSVRDGILMITDRTFWLPAGRMDHCLRTGESVFEDIFTQPFFDHFAQDAKTAAVFHDGMAAMSGVENGPIAAAYDFPETGTVVDVGGGQGGFLAAVLRAGPGLDGVLYDQAHVLAGHGLGDDAALAGRWSTAEGDFFTDVPKGDVLLLKRILHDWQDEQCVRLLRACRRALAPGGRVLVVDAVIAADNRPHQAKDLDLLMMTSLVGRERTHENFRALFAEAGLRLTRVLPTPTVLSVVEAQAIDDAARAGGS
;
A
#
# COMPACT_ATOMS: atom_id res chain seq x y z
N MET A 1 18.20 31.56 24.83
CA MET A 1 16.78 31.30 25.18
C MET A 1 15.88 32.16 24.29
N ARG A 2 15.32 31.57 23.24
CA ARG A 2 14.17 32.10 22.47
C ARG A 2 13.26 30.92 22.18
N GLY A 3 12.45 30.56 23.16
CA GLY A 3 11.43 29.52 23.05
C GLY A 3 10.21 30.04 23.80
N GLY A 4 9.12 30.29 23.08
CA GLY A 4 7.90 30.85 23.67
C GLY A 4 6.80 31.05 22.64
N ASP A 5 7.05 31.89 21.62
CA ASP A 5 5.93 32.45 20.83
C ASP A 5 5.65 31.75 19.49
N GLY A 6 6.53 30.85 19.03
CA GLY A 6 6.38 30.15 17.74
C GLY A 6 5.61 28.82 17.79
N GLY A 7 5.41 28.26 18.99
CA GLY A 7 4.82 26.92 19.15
C GLY A 7 3.35 26.85 18.73
N GLY A 8 2.54 27.82 19.16
CA GLY A 8 1.12 27.87 18.82
C GLY A 8 0.86 28.04 17.32
N ALA A 9 1.58 28.97 16.69
CA ALA A 9 1.48 29.19 15.24
C ALA A 9 1.90 27.95 14.43
N ALA A 10 2.97 27.27 14.85
CA ALA A 10 3.41 26.03 14.21
C ALA A 10 2.38 24.89 14.35
N LEU A 11 1.69 24.80 15.49
CA LEU A 11 0.61 23.82 15.67
C LEU A 11 -0.60 24.11 14.79
N ILE A 12 -0.98 25.39 14.64
CA ILE A 12 -2.06 25.78 13.71
C ILE A 12 -1.68 25.49 12.27
N ASP A 13 -0.43 25.77 11.87
CA ASP A 13 0.08 25.45 10.53
C ASP A 13 0.04 23.93 10.27
N ALA A 14 0.52 23.12 11.23
CA ALA A 14 0.43 21.67 11.15
C ALA A 14 -1.02 21.18 11.06
N ALA A 15 -1.94 21.78 11.80
CA ALA A 15 -3.36 21.46 11.77
C ALA A 15 -4.03 21.81 10.42
N LEU A 16 -3.47 22.73 9.63
CA LEU A 16 -3.91 23.00 8.24
C LEU A 16 -3.40 21.96 7.23
N GLY A 17 -2.58 21.00 7.67
CA GLY A 17 -1.98 19.97 6.82
C GLY A 17 -2.99 19.16 6.00
N PHE A 18 -4.23 19.00 6.48
CA PHE A 18 -5.31 18.30 5.76
C PHE A 18 -5.75 19.00 4.46
N VAL A 19 -5.49 20.30 4.31
CA VAL A 19 -5.90 21.06 3.12
C VAL A 19 -5.10 20.60 1.90
N PHE A 20 -3.85 20.18 2.07
CA PHE A 20 -3.02 19.70 0.97
C PHE A 20 -3.58 18.42 0.30
N PRO A 21 -3.83 17.30 1.02
CA PRO A 21 -4.43 16.12 0.41
C PRO A 21 -5.84 16.39 -0.15
N ALA A 22 -6.62 17.32 0.42
CA ALA A 22 -7.89 17.74 -0.16
C ALA A 22 -7.71 18.42 -1.53
N ALA A 23 -6.73 19.32 -1.66
CA ALA A 23 -6.37 19.95 -2.93
C ALA A 23 -5.87 18.94 -3.96
N LEU A 24 -5.05 17.98 -3.52
CA LEU A 24 -4.52 16.91 -4.37
C LEU A 24 -5.64 16.00 -4.89
N ARG A 25 -6.56 15.59 -4.01
CA ARG A 25 -7.78 14.86 -4.38
C ARG A 25 -8.59 15.63 -5.42
N ALA A 26 -8.82 16.93 -5.21
CA ALA A 26 -9.63 17.74 -6.12
C ALA A 26 -9.05 17.74 -7.54
N VAL A 27 -7.73 17.95 -7.69
CA VAL A 27 -7.03 17.92 -8.99
C VAL A 27 -7.03 16.52 -9.62
N ALA A 28 -6.89 15.46 -8.83
CA ALA A 28 -6.99 14.09 -9.31
C ALA A 28 -8.41 13.78 -9.83
N LEU A 29 -9.45 14.20 -9.10
CA LEU A 29 -10.86 14.03 -9.49
C LEU A 29 -11.15 14.76 -10.81
N THR A 30 -10.75 16.02 -10.92
CA THR A 30 -11.03 16.87 -12.09
C THR A 30 -10.05 16.68 -13.24
N ARG A 31 -9.04 15.81 -13.08
CA ARG A 31 -8.08 15.41 -14.12
C ARG A 31 -7.28 16.58 -14.71
N VAL A 32 -7.01 17.60 -13.90
CA VAL A 32 -6.27 18.80 -14.35
C VAL A 32 -4.88 18.46 -14.91
N ALA A 33 -4.20 17.46 -14.35
CA ALA A 33 -2.87 17.03 -14.80
C ALA A 33 -2.86 16.52 -16.26
N ASP A 34 -3.95 15.90 -16.72
CA ASP A 34 -4.07 15.35 -18.08
C ASP A 34 -4.04 16.46 -19.15
N HIS A 35 -4.45 17.67 -18.78
CA HIS A 35 -4.49 18.84 -19.67
C HIS A 35 -3.19 19.67 -19.68
N LEU A 36 -2.13 19.16 -19.05
CA LEU A 36 -0.82 19.81 -18.94
C LEU A 36 0.31 19.01 -19.60
N SER A 37 0.00 17.89 -20.25
CA SER A 37 0.95 17.05 -21.00
C SER A 37 1.62 17.83 -22.14
N ASP A 38 0.86 18.70 -22.82
CA ASP A 38 1.31 19.53 -23.94
C ASP A 38 1.84 20.91 -23.50
N GLY A 39 2.33 21.01 -22.27
CA GLY A 39 2.98 22.20 -21.72
C GLY A 39 2.07 23.16 -20.92
N PRO A 40 2.60 24.33 -20.52
CA PRO A 40 1.93 25.23 -19.58
C PRO A 40 0.58 25.77 -20.12
N ARG A 41 -0.41 25.95 -19.24
CA ARG A 41 -1.75 26.49 -19.56
C ARG A 41 -2.23 27.48 -18.52
N THR A 42 -3.02 28.48 -18.93
CA THR A 42 -3.66 29.41 -17.99
C THR A 42 -4.75 28.70 -17.19
N PRO A 43 -5.06 29.15 -15.96
CA PRO A 43 -6.20 28.62 -15.19
C PRO A 43 -7.53 28.68 -15.94
N THR A 44 -7.76 29.70 -16.77
CA THR A 44 -8.98 29.81 -17.60
C THR A 44 -9.11 28.65 -18.60
N VAL A 45 -8.02 28.27 -19.26
CA VAL A 45 -8.03 27.16 -20.22
C VAL A 45 -8.22 25.83 -19.50
N LEU A 46 -7.50 25.61 -18.40
CA LEU A 46 -7.64 24.40 -17.59
C LEU A 46 -9.06 24.27 -17.04
N ALA A 47 -9.60 25.35 -16.49
CA ALA A 47 -10.94 25.38 -15.92
C ALA A 47 -12.04 25.08 -16.95
N ALA A 48 -11.90 25.58 -18.18
CA ALA A 48 -12.81 25.25 -19.28
C ALA A 48 -12.74 23.76 -19.65
N ALA A 49 -11.55 23.16 -19.65
CA ALA A 49 -11.35 21.75 -19.98
C ALA A 49 -11.87 20.80 -18.87
N THR A 50 -11.76 21.21 -17.61
CA THR A 50 -12.10 20.36 -16.45
C THR A 50 -13.46 20.68 -15.82
N GLY A 51 -14.19 21.67 -16.35
CA GLY A 51 -15.49 22.09 -15.81
C GLY A 51 -15.39 22.70 -14.40
N THR A 52 -14.32 23.43 -14.10
CA THR A 52 -14.07 24.05 -12.79
C THR A 52 -14.13 25.58 -12.85
N ASP A 53 -14.13 26.25 -11.70
CA ASP A 53 -13.97 27.70 -11.62
C ASP A 53 -12.48 28.09 -11.71
N PRO A 54 -12.07 29.04 -12.58
CA PRO A 54 -10.67 29.39 -12.77
C PRO A 54 -10.02 30.03 -11.53
N ALA A 55 -10.75 30.82 -10.73
CA ALA A 55 -10.21 31.46 -9.54
C ALA A 55 -9.98 30.43 -8.42
N ALA A 56 -10.92 29.51 -8.22
CA ALA A 56 -10.78 28.38 -7.31
C ALA A 56 -9.63 27.46 -7.73
N LEU A 57 -9.56 27.09 -9.01
CA LEU A 57 -8.50 26.24 -9.55
C LEU A 57 -7.13 26.87 -9.35
N THR A 58 -6.99 28.17 -9.61
CA THR A 58 -5.73 28.91 -9.37
C THR A 58 -5.25 28.78 -7.93
N ARG A 59 -6.16 28.92 -6.94
CA ARG A 59 -5.82 28.80 -5.52
C ARG A 59 -5.37 27.40 -5.15
N VAL A 60 -6.04 26.37 -5.68
CA VAL A 60 -5.68 24.96 -5.48
C VAL A 60 -4.31 24.67 -6.08
N LEU A 61 -4.06 25.07 -7.33
CA LEU A 61 -2.79 24.85 -8.01
C LEU A 61 -1.64 25.59 -7.32
N ARG A 62 -1.86 26.80 -6.81
CA ARG A 62 -0.85 27.52 -6.00
C ARG A 62 -0.45 26.76 -4.75
N LEU A 63 -1.40 26.13 -4.04
CA LEU A 63 -1.08 25.30 -2.89
C LEU A 63 -0.26 24.07 -3.30
N LEU A 64 -0.66 23.38 -4.36
CA LEU A 64 0.07 22.19 -4.83
C LEU A 64 1.46 22.53 -5.39
N ALA A 65 1.64 23.74 -5.92
CA ALA A 65 2.94 24.26 -6.35
C ALA A 65 3.91 24.45 -5.17
N THR A 66 3.43 24.65 -3.94
CA THR A 66 4.31 24.76 -2.76
C THR A 66 5.08 23.47 -2.46
N ARG A 67 4.59 22.32 -2.95
CA ARG A 67 5.28 21.02 -2.86
C ARG A 67 5.84 20.56 -4.21
N GLY A 68 5.95 21.48 -5.16
CA GLY A 68 6.59 21.25 -6.44
C GLY A 68 5.86 20.30 -7.38
N LEU A 69 4.56 20.03 -7.18
CA LEU A 69 3.78 19.18 -8.11
C LEU A 69 3.39 19.96 -9.38
N PHE A 70 3.21 21.27 -9.23
CA PHE A 70 2.94 22.22 -10.30
C PHE A 70 3.88 23.41 -10.14
N ALA A 71 3.97 24.24 -11.17
CA ALA A 71 4.64 25.53 -11.07
C ALA A 71 3.90 26.59 -11.89
N GLU A 72 3.78 27.78 -11.33
CA GLU A 72 3.25 28.97 -12.00
C GLU A 72 4.41 29.72 -12.66
N ASP A 73 4.27 30.07 -13.94
CA ASP A 73 5.24 30.92 -14.66
C ASP A 73 4.90 32.42 -14.52
N GLU A 74 5.79 33.29 -15.02
CA GLU A 74 5.61 34.74 -14.96
C GLU A 74 4.37 35.24 -15.71
N GLN A 75 3.81 34.43 -16.61
CA GLN A 75 2.59 34.72 -17.35
C GLN A 75 1.33 34.18 -16.65
N GLY A 76 1.44 33.66 -15.42
CA GLY A 76 0.33 33.08 -14.66
C GLY A 76 -0.19 31.77 -15.25
N ARG A 77 0.63 31.05 -16.03
CA ARG A 77 0.31 29.72 -16.53
C ARG A 77 0.89 28.67 -15.60
N PHE A 78 0.16 27.59 -15.43
CA PHE A 78 0.61 26.44 -14.67
C PHE A 78 1.19 25.38 -15.61
N ARG A 79 2.29 24.76 -15.17
CA ARG A 79 2.84 23.53 -15.76
C ARG A 79 2.84 22.41 -14.72
N LEU A 80 2.80 21.17 -15.19
CA LEU A 80 2.99 19.99 -14.36
C LEU A 80 4.49 19.72 -14.22
N GLU A 81 4.97 19.59 -12.98
CA GLU A 81 6.37 19.29 -12.69
C GLU A 81 6.66 17.79 -12.75
N ALA A 82 7.94 17.41 -12.73
CA ALA A 82 8.35 16.00 -12.81
C ALA A 82 7.73 15.14 -11.69
N SER A 83 7.67 15.66 -10.46
CA SER A 83 7.05 14.98 -9.31
C SER A 83 5.52 14.87 -9.39
N GLY A 84 4.89 15.68 -10.25
CA GLY A 84 3.44 15.65 -10.51
C GLY A 84 3.03 14.73 -11.66
N GLN A 85 3.97 14.23 -12.47
CA GLN A 85 3.64 13.46 -13.70
C GLN A 85 2.77 12.23 -13.42
N ALA A 86 2.97 11.56 -12.29
CA ALA A 86 2.18 10.39 -11.90
C ALA A 86 0.71 10.70 -11.56
N LEU A 87 0.30 11.98 -11.54
CA LEU A 87 -1.12 12.37 -11.44
C LEU A 87 -1.89 12.17 -12.75
N ARG A 88 -1.19 12.07 -13.88
CA ARG A 88 -1.81 11.89 -15.17
C ARG A 88 -2.43 10.51 -15.30
N SER A 89 -3.59 10.41 -15.93
CA SER A 89 -4.28 9.13 -16.14
C SER A 89 -3.73 8.32 -17.33
N ASP A 90 -2.97 8.97 -18.22
CA ASP A 90 -2.45 8.39 -19.47
C ASP A 90 -1.02 7.84 -19.36
N VAL A 91 -0.43 7.84 -18.16
CA VAL A 91 0.95 7.35 -17.94
C VAL A 91 0.97 6.00 -17.24
N PRO A 92 1.88 5.09 -17.62
CA PRO A 92 2.19 3.91 -16.83
C PRO A 92 2.61 4.32 -15.40
N GLY A 93 2.09 3.61 -14.39
CA GLY A 93 2.38 3.92 -12.99
C GLY A 93 1.66 5.17 -12.46
N SER A 94 0.55 5.59 -13.08
CA SER A 94 -0.33 6.61 -12.52
C SER A 94 -0.73 6.25 -11.08
N VAL A 95 -0.59 7.20 -10.17
CA VAL A 95 -1.02 7.08 -8.77
C VAL A 95 -2.35 7.80 -8.53
N ARG A 96 -3.00 8.28 -9.58
CA ARG A 96 -4.27 9.03 -9.50
C ARG A 96 -5.31 8.28 -8.69
N ASP A 97 -5.56 7.01 -9.02
CA ASP A 97 -6.61 6.23 -8.37
C ASP A 97 -6.21 5.86 -6.93
N GLY A 98 -4.92 5.67 -6.65
CA GLY A 98 -4.40 5.51 -5.28
C GLY A 98 -4.65 6.74 -4.41
N ILE A 99 -4.44 7.94 -4.96
CA ILE A 99 -4.76 9.20 -4.29
C ILE A 99 -6.27 9.31 -4.05
N LEU A 100 -7.09 8.96 -5.04
CA LEU A 100 -8.54 8.99 -4.90
C LEU A 100 -9.05 7.99 -3.86
N MET A 101 -8.42 6.84 -3.73
CA MET A 101 -8.75 5.86 -2.71
C MET A 101 -8.37 6.35 -1.32
N ILE A 102 -7.12 6.73 -1.06
CA ILE A 102 -6.66 7.10 0.29
C ILE A 102 -7.31 8.39 0.81
N THR A 103 -7.81 9.22 -0.09
CA THR A 103 -8.56 10.44 0.25
C THR A 103 -10.07 10.28 0.09
N ASP A 104 -10.56 9.06 -0.14
CA ASP A 104 -11.99 8.78 -0.21
C ASP A 104 -12.67 9.00 1.14
N ARG A 105 -13.98 9.23 1.12
CA ARG A 105 -14.79 9.38 2.35
C ARG A 105 -14.61 8.21 3.33
N THR A 106 -14.37 7.00 2.82
CA THR A 106 -14.14 5.77 3.59
C THR A 106 -12.89 5.82 4.46
N PHE A 107 -11.93 6.69 4.13
CA PHE A 107 -10.73 6.95 4.93
C PHE A 107 -10.74 8.34 5.57
N TRP A 108 -11.27 9.33 4.86
CA TRP A 108 -11.31 10.72 5.30
C TRP A 108 -12.20 10.95 6.52
N LEU A 109 -13.41 10.34 6.55
CA LEU A 109 -14.35 10.54 7.64
C LEU A 109 -13.89 9.84 8.93
N PRO A 110 -13.41 8.57 8.90
CA PRO A 110 -12.87 7.94 10.09
C PRO A 110 -11.64 8.66 10.67
N ALA A 111 -10.72 9.13 9.81
CA ALA A 111 -9.55 9.89 10.26
C ALA A 111 -9.93 11.16 11.04
N GLY A 112 -11.01 11.84 10.65
CA GLY A 112 -11.55 13.00 11.37
C GLY A 112 -12.23 12.68 12.71
N ARG A 113 -12.36 11.40 13.05
CA ARG A 113 -13.03 10.86 14.25
C ARG A 113 -12.09 9.99 15.08
N MET A 114 -10.78 10.18 14.94
CA MET A 114 -9.74 9.42 15.64
C MET A 114 -9.84 9.52 17.18
N ASP A 115 -10.49 10.56 17.68
CA ASP A 115 -10.80 10.71 19.10
C ASP A 115 -11.71 9.59 19.64
N HIS A 116 -12.55 8.98 18.78
CA HIS A 116 -13.29 7.77 19.13
C HIS A 116 -12.31 6.62 19.43
N CYS A 117 -11.40 6.33 18.51
CA CYS A 117 -10.42 5.25 18.66
C CYS A 117 -9.55 5.43 19.92
N LEU A 118 -9.18 6.67 20.25
CA LEU A 118 -8.45 6.97 21.49
C LEU A 118 -9.25 6.65 22.77
N ARG A 119 -10.58 6.73 22.73
CA ARG A 119 -11.44 6.47 23.88
C ARG A 119 -11.84 5.00 24.01
N THR A 120 -12.07 4.32 22.89
CA THR A 120 -12.65 2.97 22.87
C THR A 120 -11.61 1.89 22.55
N GLY A 121 -10.54 2.24 21.84
CA GLY A 121 -9.63 1.28 21.23
C GLY A 121 -10.20 0.62 19.97
N GLU A 122 -11.36 1.07 19.48
CA GLU A 122 -12.09 0.48 18.37
C GLU A 122 -12.11 1.40 17.14
N SER A 123 -12.21 0.81 15.95
CA SER A 123 -12.38 1.54 14.70
C SER A 123 -13.75 2.21 14.65
N VAL A 124 -13.80 3.43 14.09
CA VAL A 124 -15.05 4.21 13.94
C VAL A 124 -15.75 3.97 12.60
N PHE A 125 -15.22 3.06 11.77
CA PHE A 125 -15.73 2.82 10.42
C PHE A 125 -17.18 2.33 10.42
N GLU A 126 -17.49 1.30 11.22
CA GLU A 126 -18.82 0.70 11.26
C GLU A 126 -19.88 1.67 11.77
N ASP A 127 -19.52 2.55 12.73
CA ASP A 127 -20.40 3.62 13.20
C ASP A 127 -20.79 4.60 12.09
N ILE A 128 -19.90 4.83 11.11
CA ILE A 128 -20.11 5.80 10.01
C ILE A 128 -20.82 5.14 8.83
N PHE A 129 -20.45 3.90 8.49
CA PHE A 129 -20.86 3.21 7.26
C PHE A 129 -21.85 2.07 7.49
N THR A 130 -22.19 1.76 8.74
CA THR A 130 -23.16 0.72 9.16
C THR A 130 -22.83 -0.70 8.71
N GLN A 131 -21.59 -0.92 8.25
CA GLN A 131 -21.09 -2.18 7.71
C GLN A 131 -19.59 -2.29 8.00
N PRO A 132 -19.06 -3.52 8.15
CA PRO A 132 -17.62 -3.76 8.17
C PRO A 132 -16.92 -3.23 6.92
N PHE A 133 -15.62 -2.92 7.05
CA PHE A 133 -14.83 -2.28 5.99
C PHE A 133 -14.91 -3.02 4.64
N PHE A 134 -14.62 -4.31 4.62
CA PHE A 134 -14.63 -5.10 3.38
C PHE A 134 -16.04 -5.31 2.82
N ASP A 135 -17.04 -5.49 3.68
CA ASP A 135 -18.44 -5.63 3.28
C ASP A 135 -18.95 -4.36 2.58
N HIS A 136 -18.50 -3.19 3.03
CA HIS A 136 -18.81 -1.91 2.40
C HIS A 136 -18.31 -1.83 0.95
N PHE A 137 -17.11 -2.34 0.66
CA PHE A 137 -16.59 -2.37 -0.70
C PHE A 137 -17.21 -3.49 -1.55
N ALA A 138 -17.70 -4.56 -0.93
CA ALA A 138 -18.38 -5.65 -1.63
C ALA A 138 -19.83 -5.32 -2.05
N GLN A 139 -20.39 -4.19 -1.61
CA GLN A 139 -21.81 -3.88 -1.82
C GLN A 139 -22.17 -3.58 -3.28
N ASP A 140 -21.26 -2.97 -4.06
CA ASP A 140 -21.49 -2.62 -5.45
C ASP A 140 -20.19 -2.44 -6.24
N ALA A 141 -20.28 -2.66 -7.56
CA ALA A 141 -19.11 -2.66 -8.45
C ALA A 141 -18.39 -1.30 -8.52
N LYS A 142 -19.10 -0.18 -8.33
CA LYS A 142 -18.48 1.16 -8.40
C LYS A 142 -17.67 1.44 -7.14
N THR A 143 -18.20 1.08 -5.97
CA THR A 143 -17.49 1.23 -4.69
C THR A 143 -16.29 0.28 -4.64
N ALA A 144 -16.48 -0.99 -5.05
CA ALA A 144 -15.39 -1.95 -5.21
C ALA A 144 -14.26 -1.43 -6.11
N ALA A 145 -14.60 -0.82 -7.26
CA ALA A 145 -13.62 -0.31 -8.21
C ALA A 145 -12.72 0.78 -7.60
N VAL A 146 -13.26 1.70 -6.79
CA VAL A 146 -12.45 2.76 -6.14
C VAL A 146 -11.34 2.16 -5.27
N PHE A 147 -11.67 1.15 -4.47
CA PHE A 147 -10.69 0.47 -3.62
C PHE A 147 -9.75 -0.41 -4.43
N HIS A 148 -10.29 -1.19 -5.37
CA HIS A 148 -9.52 -2.11 -6.19
C HIS A 148 -8.49 -1.39 -7.07
N ASP A 149 -8.94 -0.42 -7.85
CA ASP A 149 -8.10 0.36 -8.77
C ASP A 149 -7.08 1.19 -7.97
N GLY A 150 -7.49 1.72 -6.80
CA GLY A 150 -6.60 2.44 -5.89
C GLY A 150 -5.49 1.57 -5.32
N MET A 151 -5.82 0.38 -4.82
CA MET A 151 -4.85 -0.59 -4.31
C MET A 151 -3.91 -1.09 -5.42
N ALA A 152 -4.43 -1.30 -6.63
CA ALA A 152 -3.64 -1.67 -7.79
C ALA A 152 -2.65 -0.56 -8.18
N ALA A 153 -3.10 0.70 -8.23
CA ALA A 153 -2.24 1.86 -8.53
C ALA A 153 -1.13 2.04 -7.49
N MET A 154 -1.45 1.94 -6.19
CA MET A 154 -0.45 2.00 -5.11
C MET A 154 0.53 0.83 -5.19
N SER A 155 0.04 -0.38 -5.40
CA SER A 155 0.90 -1.56 -5.52
C SER A 155 1.81 -1.49 -6.76
N GLY A 156 1.33 -0.96 -7.88
CA GLY A 156 2.08 -0.87 -9.12
C GLY A 156 3.39 -0.09 -8.98
N VAL A 157 3.38 1.01 -8.23
CA VAL A 157 4.60 1.81 -7.96
C VAL A 157 5.53 1.18 -6.92
N GLU A 158 5.03 0.24 -6.11
CA GLU A 158 5.78 -0.47 -5.07
C GLU A 158 6.46 -1.75 -5.59
N ASN A 159 5.76 -2.51 -6.45
CA ASN A 159 6.12 -3.88 -6.80
C ASN A 159 7.54 -4.02 -7.39
N GLY A 160 7.89 -3.18 -8.37
CA GLY A 160 9.21 -3.21 -9.02
C GLY A 160 10.36 -2.89 -8.06
N PRO A 161 10.33 -1.73 -7.37
CA PRO A 161 11.36 -1.38 -6.39
C PRO A 161 11.52 -2.40 -5.26
N ILE A 162 10.44 -3.00 -4.78
CA ILE A 162 10.50 -4.04 -3.73
C ILE A 162 11.12 -5.32 -4.29
N ALA A 163 10.67 -5.79 -5.46
CA ALA A 163 11.22 -6.99 -6.08
C ALA A 163 12.73 -6.84 -6.37
N ALA A 164 13.18 -5.64 -6.76
CA ALA A 164 14.59 -5.35 -6.99
C ALA A 164 15.43 -5.20 -5.70
N ALA A 165 14.80 -4.94 -4.55
CA ALA A 165 15.48 -4.77 -3.26
C ALA A 165 15.80 -6.10 -2.56
N TYR A 166 15.27 -7.22 -3.07
CA TYR A 166 15.42 -8.53 -2.47
C TYR A 166 16.15 -9.50 -3.41
N ASP A 167 17.21 -10.11 -2.90
CA ASP A 167 17.95 -11.16 -3.61
C ASP A 167 17.18 -12.49 -3.56
N PHE A 168 16.35 -12.73 -4.57
CA PHE A 168 15.65 -14.00 -4.77
C PHE A 168 16.62 -15.13 -5.18
N PRO A 169 16.29 -16.41 -4.91
CA PRO A 169 17.10 -17.52 -5.39
C PRO A 169 17.12 -17.56 -6.93
N GLU A 170 18.17 -18.16 -7.51
CA GLU A 170 18.32 -18.26 -8.97
C GLU A 170 17.18 -19.08 -9.60
N THR A 171 16.70 -20.10 -8.89
CA THR A 171 15.60 -20.97 -9.31
C THR A 171 14.71 -21.34 -8.13
N GLY A 172 13.47 -21.71 -8.40
CA GLY A 172 12.53 -22.22 -7.40
C GLY A 172 11.12 -21.68 -7.60
N THR A 173 10.21 -22.09 -6.72
CA THR A 173 8.81 -21.70 -6.76
C THR A 173 8.52 -20.60 -5.75
N VAL A 174 8.02 -19.47 -6.24
CA VAL A 174 7.50 -18.36 -5.44
C VAL A 174 5.98 -18.47 -5.37
N VAL A 175 5.42 -18.49 -4.17
CA VAL A 175 3.97 -18.47 -3.96
C VAL A 175 3.58 -17.10 -3.42
N ASP A 176 2.74 -16.37 -4.15
CA ASP A 176 2.18 -15.08 -3.71
C ASP A 176 0.84 -15.33 -3.02
N VAL A 177 0.84 -15.29 -1.68
CA VAL A 177 -0.28 -15.70 -0.82
C VAL A 177 -1.15 -14.48 -0.55
N GLY A 178 -2.40 -14.51 -1.02
CA GLY A 178 -3.23 -13.31 -1.09
C GLY A 178 -2.72 -12.32 -2.16
N GLY A 179 -2.13 -12.83 -3.24
CA GLY A 179 -1.43 -12.01 -4.24
C GLY A 179 -2.34 -11.12 -5.10
N GLY A 180 -3.66 -11.17 -4.89
CA GLY A 180 -4.63 -10.36 -5.60
C GLY A 180 -4.58 -10.60 -7.10
N GLN A 181 -4.33 -9.52 -7.86
CA GLN A 181 -4.25 -9.55 -9.31
C GLN A 181 -2.87 -9.98 -9.85
N GLY A 182 -1.93 -10.35 -8.97
CA GLY A 182 -0.63 -10.93 -9.34
C GLY A 182 0.45 -9.93 -9.77
N GLY A 183 0.23 -8.63 -9.60
CA GLY A 183 1.19 -7.61 -10.00
C GLY A 183 2.54 -7.70 -9.29
N PHE A 184 2.57 -8.15 -8.02
CA PHE A 184 3.81 -8.32 -7.28
C PHE A 184 4.56 -9.58 -7.72
N LEU A 185 3.87 -10.72 -7.81
CA LEU A 185 4.44 -11.93 -8.41
C LEU A 185 5.03 -11.68 -9.80
N ALA A 186 4.33 -10.92 -10.67
CA ALA A 186 4.85 -10.54 -11.98
C ALA A 186 6.19 -9.80 -11.89
N ALA A 187 6.33 -8.85 -10.97
CA ALA A 187 7.58 -8.12 -10.76
C ALA A 187 8.71 -9.03 -10.28
N VAL A 188 8.42 -9.97 -9.37
CA VAL A 188 9.39 -10.96 -8.90
C VAL A 188 9.85 -11.89 -10.04
N LEU A 189 8.94 -12.41 -10.86
CA LEU A 189 9.27 -13.30 -11.98
C LEU A 189 10.04 -12.59 -13.11
N ARG A 190 9.90 -11.27 -13.25
CA ARG A 190 10.75 -10.46 -14.15
C ARG A 190 12.16 -10.29 -13.59
N ALA A 191 12.29 -10.11 -12.27
CA ALA A 191 13.58 -9.99 -11.61
C ALA A 191 14.34 -11.33 -11.54
N GLY A 192 13.62 -12.46 -11.45
CA GLY A 192 14.19 -13.81 -11.42
C GLY A 192 13.77 -14.67 -12.62
N PRO A 193 14.57 -14.72 -13.71
CA PRO A 193 14.25 -15.52 -14.90
C PRO A 193 14.12 -17.02 -14.67
N GLY A 194 14.79 -17.57 -13.65
CA GLY A 194 14.72 -18.99 -13.28
C GLY A 194 13.64 -19.34 -12.26
N LEU A 195 12.81 -18.36 -11.84
CA LEU A 195 11.72 -18.59 -10.92
C LEU A 195 10.43 -18.99 -11.65
N ASP A 196 9.69 -19.89 -11.02
CA ASP A 196 8.29 -20.19 -11.31
C ASP A 196 7.39 -19.58 -10.22
N GLY A 197 6.17 -19.20 -10.57
CA GLY A 197 5.23 -18.53 -9.68
C GLY A 197 3.92 -19.30 -9.46
N VAL A 198 3.36 -19.20 -8.26
CA VAL A 198 1.98 -19.59 -7.97
C VAL A 198 1.27 -18.38 -7.39
N LEU A 199 0.27 -17.86 -8.10
CA LEU A 199 -0.62 -16.84 -7.58
C LEU A 199 -1.72 -17.53 -6.77
N TYR A 200 -1.77 -17.26 -5.46
CA TYR A 200 -2.72 -17.89 -4.55
C TYR A 200 -3.69 -16.87 -3.96
N ASP A 201 -4.98 -17.03 -4.24
CA ASP A 201 -6.04 -16.17 -3.72
C ASP A 201 -7.42 -16.87 -3.80
N GLN A 202 -8.49 -16.17 -3.43
CA GLN A 202 -9.86 -16.65 -3.60
C GLN A 202 -10.26 -16.67 -5.09
N ALA A 203 -11.11 -17.63 -5.46
CA ALA A 203 -11.54 -17.84 -6.85
C ALA A 203 -12.06 -16.57 -7.55
N HIS A 204 -12.85 -15.77 -6.84
CA HIS A 204 -13.43 -14.53 -7.39
C HIS A 204 -12.39 -13.43 -7.62
N VAL A 205 -11.28 -13.42 -6.88
CA VAL A 205 -10.16 -12.49 -7.05
C VAL A 205 -9.31 -12.91 -8.24
N LEU A 206 -8.98 -14.21 -8.32
CA LEU A 206 -8.18 -14.79 -9.39
C LEU A 206 -8.84 -14.63 -10.77
N ALA A 207 -10.17 -14.54 -10.85
CA ALA A 207 -10.88 -14.32 -12.10
C ALA A 207 -10.43 -13.04 -12.86
N GLY A 208 -9.86 -12.05 -12.16
CA GLY A 208 -9.37 -10.81 -12.75
C GLY A 208 -7.87 -10.73 -13.01
N HIS A 209 -7.08 -11.79 -12.72
CA HIS A 209 -5.63 -11.65 -12.59
C HIS A 209 -4.94 -11.20 -13.90
N GLY A 210 -3.89 -10.40 -13.78
CA GLY A 210 -3.18 -9.82 -14.95
C GLY A 210 -1.96 -10.62 -15.44
N LEU A 211 -1.65 -11.79 -14.85
CA LEU A 211 -0.42 -12.53 -15.19
C LEU A 211 -0.36 -13.01 -16.64
N GLY A 212 -1.52 -13.24 -17.27
CA GLY A 212 -1.62 -13.67 -18.67
C GLY A 212 -1.31 -12.57 -19.68
N ASP A 213 -1.32 -11.30 -19.26
CA ASP A 213 -1.11 -10.16 -20.15
C ASP A 213 0.37 -9.94 -20.49
N ASP A 214 1.28 -10.56 -19.72
CA ASP A 214 2.72 -10.48 -19.93
C ASP A 214 3.27 -11.74 -20.61
N ALA A 215 3.50 -11.63 -21.92
CA ALA A 215 4.11 -12.70 -22.71
C ALA A 215 5.50 -13.14 -22.22
N ALA A 216 6.25 -12.28 -21.52
CA ALA A 216 7.57 -12.62 -20.96
C ALA A 216 7.48 -13.54 -19.73
N LEU A 217 6.28 -13.72 -19.17
CA LEU A 217 6.01 -14.63 -18.05
C LEU A 217 5.39 -15.95 -18.50
N ALA A 218 5.13 -16.12 -19.80
CA ALA A 218 4.44 -17.30 -20.33
C ALA A 218 5.12 -18.61 -19.89
N GLY A 219 4.33 -19.53 -19.33
CA GLY A 219 4.79 -20.84 -18.87
C GLY A 219 5.52 -20.87 -17.53
N ARG A 220 5.69 -19.72 -16.86
CA ARG A 220 6.39 -19.61 -15.57
C ARG A 220 5.48 -19.27 -14.39
N TRP A 221 4.17 -19.41 -14.57
CA TRP A 221 3.22 -19.19 -13.49
C TRP A 221 2.00 -20.11 -13.60
N SER A 222 1.37 -20.33 -12.46
CA SER A 222 0.05 -20.94 -12.34
C SER A 222 -0.77 -20.22 -11.27
N THR A 223 -2.06 -20.54 -11.19
CA THR A 223 -2.94 -20.08 -10.12
C THR A 223 -3.34 -21.24 -9.23
N ALA A 224 -3.61 -20.94 -7.96
CA ALA A 224 -4.17 -21.87 -7.01
C ALA A 224 -5.23 -21.15 -6.17
N GLU A 225 -6.43 -21.73 -6.08
CA GLU A 225 -7.50 -21.16 -5.27
C GLU A 225 -7.48 -21.72 -3.84
N GLY A 226 -7.86 -20.89 -2.86
CA GLY A 226 -8.16 -21.39 -1.53
C GLY A 226 -8.22 -20.34 -0.43
N ASP A 227 -8.15 -20.81 0.81
CA ASP A 227 -8.11 -20.02 2.04
C ASP A 227 -6.75 -20.18 2.74
N PHE A 228 -5.97 -19.10 2.77
CA PHE A 228 -4.63 -19.06 3.39
C PHE A 228 -4.66 -19.30 4.91
N PHE A 229 -5.81 -19.19 5.58
CA PHE A 229 -5.93 -19.56 6.99
C PHE A 229 -5.98 -21.06 7.21
N THR A 230 -6.18 -21.83 6.15
CA THR A 230 -6.33 -23.28 6.18
C THR A 230 -5.09 -23.97 5.61
N ASP A 231 -4.77 -23.73 4.34
CA ASP A 231 -3.59 -24.29 3.68
C ASP A 231 -2.99 -23.31 2.66
N VAL A 232 -1.72 -23.51 2.31
CA VAL A 232 -1.00 -22.68 1.34
C VAL A 232 -0.22 -23.61 0.40
N PRO A 233 -0.17 -23.34 -0.92
CA PRO A 233 0.65 -24.12 -1.84
C PRO A 233 2.12 -24.17 -1.41
N LYS A 234 2.77 -25.32 -1.64
CA LYS A 234 4.19 -25.46 -1.31
C LYS A 234 5.06 -24.58 -2.19
N GLY A 235 6.11 -24.01 -1.60
CA GLY A 235 7.07 -23.17 -2.32
C GLY A 235 8.38 -22.96 -1.57
N ASP A 236 9.38 -22.50 -2.31
CA ASP A 236 10.69 -22.11 -1.78
C ASP A 236 10.63 -20.71 -1.16
N VAL A 237 9.79 -19.83 -1.70
CA VAL A 237 9.53 -18.49 -1.18
C VAL A 237 8.03 -18.27 -1.10
N LEU A 238 7.53 -17.95 0.10
CA LEU A 238 6.13 -17.59 0.31
C LEU A 238 6.05 -16.08 0.58
N LEU A 239 5.37 -15.34 -0.30
CA LEU A 239 5.19 -13.90 -0.22
C LEU A 239 3.86 -13.56 0.44
N LEU A 240 3.90 -12.55 1.32
CA LEU A 240 2.74 -11.97 2.00
C LEU A 240 2.87 -10.45 1.94
N LYS A 241 2.39 -9.83 0.86
CA LYS A 241 2.47 -8.37 0.68
C LYS A 241 1.15 -7.71 1.06
N ARG A 242 1.16 -6.80 2.05
CA ARG A 242 -0.06 -6.12 2.54
C ARG A 242 -1.13 -7.11 2.97
N ILE A 243 -0.71 -8.13 3.71
CA ILE A 243 -1.61 -9.19 4.21
C ILE A 243 -1.68 -9.12 5.72
N LEU A 244 -0.56 -9.26 6.43
CA LEU A 244 -0.61 -9.39 7.89
C LEU A 244 -1.15 -8.14 8.56
N HIS A 245 -0.93 -6.96 7.96
CA HIS A 245 -1.45 -5.72 8.50
C HIS A 245 -2.98 -5.68 8.63
N ASP A 246 -3.75 -6.43 7.84
CA ASP A 246 -5.22 -6.44 7.88
C ASP A 246 -5.80 -7.22 9.06
N TRP A 247 -4.99 -8.06 9.71
CA TRP A 247 -5.46 -9.08 10.64
C TRP A 247 -4.96 -8.87 12.06
N GLN A 248 -5.70 -9.41 13.04
CA GLN A 248 -5.25 -9.50 14.42
C GLN A 248 -4.12 -10.53 14.58
N ASP A 249 -3.38 -10.43 15.67
CA ASP A 249 -2.20 -11.26 15.91
C ASP A 249 -2.51 -12.77 15.85
N GLU A 250 -3.65 -13.22 16.40
CA GLU A 250 -4.04 -14.65 16.37
C GLU A 250 -4.26 -15.16 14.94
N GLN A 251 -4.85 -14.32 14.08
CA GLN A 251 -5.08 -14.61 12.67
C GLN A 251 -3.75 -14.60 11.89
N CYS A 252 -2.87 -13.64 12.17
CA CYS A 252 -1.52 -13.61 11.61
C CYS A 252 -0.73 -14.88 11.95
N VAL A 253 -0.77 -15.32 13.22
CA VAL A 253 -0.09 -16.55 13.65
C VAL A 253 -0.69 -17.78 12.95
N ARG A 254 -2.01 -17.86 12.81
CA ARG A 254 -2.68 -18.95 12.08
C ARG A 254 -2.22 -19.02 10.63
N LEU A 255 -2.18 -17.88 9.93
CA LEU A 255 -1.70 -17.77 8.55
C LEU A 255 -0.23 -18.16 8.46
N LEU A 256 0.64 -17.58 9.30
CA LEU A 256 2.07 -17.87 9.31
C LEU A 256 2.36 -19.35 9.60
N ARG A 257 1.53 -20.03 10.41
CA ARG A 257 1.62 -21.48 10.61
C ARG A 257 1.26 -22.26 9.35
N ALA A 258 0.31 -21.79 8.53
CA ALA A 258 0.03 -22.40 7.23
C ALA A 258 1.23 -22.25 6.29
N CYS A 259 1.80 -21.05 6.20
CA CYS A 259 3.03 -20.81 5.45
C CYS A 259 4.19 -21.69 5.95
N ARG A 260 4.37 -21.83 7.26
CA ARG A 260 5.41 -22.69 7.85
C ARG A 260 5.29 -24.16 7.44
N ARG A 261 4.07 -24.68 7.24
CA ARG A 261 3.82 -26.06 6.76
C ARG A 261 4.08 -26.22 5.26
N ALA A 262 3.80 -25.17 4.50
CA ALA A 262 3.98 -25.14 3.05
C ALA A 262 5.45 -24.92 2.62
N LEU A 263 6.29 -24.42 3.52
CA LEU A 263 7.67 -24.06 3.22
C LEU A 263 8.54 -25.28 2.87
N ALA A 264 9.22 -25.22 1.72
CA ALA A 264 10.25 -26.19 1.37
C ALA A 264 11.45 -26.13 2.34
N PRO A 265 12.25 -27.20 2.48
CA PRO A 265 13.49 -27.16 3.25
C PRO A 265 14.42 -26.03 2.76
N GLY A 266 14.85 -25.16 3.67
CA GLY A 266 15.67 -23.98 3.33
C GLY A 266 14.89 -22.79 2.75
N GLY A 267 13.56 -22.93 2.59
CA GLY A 267 12.69 -21.87 2.08
C GLY A 267 12.51 -20.70 3.05
N ARG A 268 11.87 -19.63 2.56
CA ARG A 268 11.68 -18.38 3.30
C ARG A 268 10.25 -17.85 3.19
N VAL A 269 9.74 -17.30 4.28
CA VAL A 269 8.51 -16.49 4.29
C VAL A 269 8.94 -15.03 4.24
N LEU A 270 8.42 -14.28 3.27
CA LEU A 270 8.68 -12.85 3.11
C LEU A 270 7.38 -12.08 3.33
N VAL A 271 7.31 -11.38 4.45
CA VAL A 271 6.23 -10.42 4.71
C VAL A 271 6.68 -9.07 4.18
N VAL A 272 5.87 -8.46 3.32
CA VAL A 272 6.13 -7.16 2.71
C VAL A 272 5.09 -6.17 3.20
N ASP A 273 5.39 -5.53 4.33
CA ASP A 273 4.48 -4.63 5.07
C ASP A 273 5.23 -3.36 5.52
N ALA A 274 4.48 -2.36 5.99
CA ALA A 274 5.05 -1.11 6.48
C ALA A 274 5.54 -1.32 7.92
N VAL A 275 6.86 -1.51 8.09
CA VAL A 275 7.44 -1.76 9.42
C VAL A 275 7.59 -0.44 10.17
N ILE A 276 6.99 -0.37 11.37
CA ILE A 276 7.11 0.80 12.24
C ILE A 276 8.51 0.81 12.87
N ALA A 277 9.29 1.85 12.55
CA ALA A 277 10.58 2.10 13.20
C ALA A 277 10.37 2.63 14.64
N ALA A 278 11.21 2.18 15.58
CA ALA A 278 11.14 2.55 16.99
C ALA A 278 11.57 4.00 17.30
N ASP A 279 12.10 4.73 16.32
CA ASP A 279 12.54 6.12 16.51
C ASP A 279 11.41 7.13 16.33
N ASN A 280 11.71 8.41 16.58
CA ASN A 280 10.73 9.51 16.48
C ASN A 280 10.73 10.21 15.11
N ARG A 281 11.39 9.65 14.09
CA ARG A 281 11.47 10.30 12.77
C ARG A 281 10.13 10.14 12.03
N PRO A 282 9.74 11.13 11.20
CA PRO A 282 8.62 10.98 10.29
C PRO A 282 8.83 9.78 9.37
N HIS A 283 7.81 8.93 9.26
CA HIS A 283 7.82 7.78 8.37
C HIS A 283 6.38 7.43 8.00
N GLN A 284 6.11 7.23 6.72
CA GLN A 284 4.76 7.00 6.21
C GLN A 284 4.06 5.80 6.85
N ALA A 285 4.81 4.79 7.32
CA ALA A 285 4.25 3.65 8.06
C ALA A 285 3.44 4.08 9.30
N LYS A 286 3.83 5.16 9.97
CA LYS A 286 3.10 5.68 11.14
C LYS A 286 1.79 6.34 10.75
N ASP A 287 1.75 7.02 9.60
CA ASP A 287 0.52 7.61 9.06
C ASP A 287 -0.44 6.50 8.60
N LEU A 288 0.10 5.45 7.96
CA LEU A 288 -0.67 4.27 7.55
C LEU A 288 -1.23 3.52 8.75
N ASP A 289 -0.46 3.34 9.82
CA ASP A 289 -0.94 2.69 11.04
C ASP A 289 -2.16 3.40 11.65
N LEU A 290 -2.12 4.73 11.71
CA LEU A 290 -3.27 5.52 12.18
C LEU A 290 -4.46 5.43 11.23
N LEU A 291 -4.21 5.35 9.92
CA LEU A 291 -5.26 5.12 8.93
C LEU A 291 -5.93 3.75 9.16
N MET A 292 -5.13 2.71 9.38
CA MET A 292 -5.62 1.37 9.72
C MET A 292 -6.43 1.38 11.00
N MET A 293 -5.93 1.99 12.08
CA MET A 293 -6.63 2.09 13.36
C MET A 293 -8.03 2.72 13.22
N THR A 294 -8.19 3.71 12.34
CA THR A 294 -9.49 4.40 12.17
C THR A 294 -10.47 3.68 11.26
N SER A 295 -9.99 2.90 10.29
CA SER A 295 -10.84 2.33 9.23
C SER A 295 -10.91 0.80 9.25
N LEU A 296 -9.91 0.11 9.79
CA LEU A 296 -9.78 -1.35 9.82
C LEU A 296 -9.58 -1.84 11.26
N VAL A 297 -9.61 -3.16 11.44
CA VAL A 297 -9.27 -3.81 12.71
C VAL A 297 -7.77 -4.11 12.82
N GLY A 298 -7.07 -4.11 11.69
CA GLY A 298 -5.65 -4.41 11.58
C GLY A 298 -4.74 -3.30 12.09
N ARG A 299 -3.42 -3.52 12.00
CA ARG A 299 -2.38 -2.56 12.39
C ARG A 299 -1.08 -2.81 11.65
N GLU A 300 -0.31 -1.74 11.49
CA GLU A 300 1.10 -1.86 11.11
C GLU A 300 1.90 -2.31 12.34
N ARG A 301 3.06 -2.95 12.10
CA ARG A 301 3.79 -3.67 13.15
C ARG A 301 5.24 -3.26 13.22
N THR A 302 5.78 -3.26 14.43
CA THR A 302 7.22 -3.07 14.67
C THR A 302 8.02 -4.35 14.36
N HIS A 303 9.34 -4.21 14.30
CA HIS A 303 10.25 -5.35 14.20
C HIS A 303 10.02 -6.36 15.34
N GLU A 304 9.82 -5.88 16.57
CA GLU A 304 9.55 -6.70 17.74
C GLU A 304 8.22 -7.45 17.64
N ASN A 305 7.16 -6.81 17.11
CA ASN A 305 5.89 -7.48 16.87
C ASN A 305 6.04 -8.61 15.85
N PHE A 306 6.68 -8.35 14.70
CA PHE A 306 6.92 -9.40 13.70
C PHE A 306 7.76 -10.56 14.25
N ARG A 307 8.79 -10.26 15.04
CA ARG A 307 9.61 -11.27 15.73
C ARG A 307 8.76 -12.18 16.60
N ALA A 308 7.83 -11.61 17.38
CA ALA A 308 6.92 -12.38 18.23
C ALA A 308 5.97 -13.26 17.41
N LEU A 309 5.32 -12.70 16.38
CA LEU A 309 4.42 -13.45 15.50
C LEU A 309 5.11 -14.63 14.82
N PHE A 310 6.30 -14.42 14.26
CA PHE A 310 7.06 -15.50 13.65
C PHE A 310 7.44 -16.57 14.66
N ALA A 311 7.94 -16.20 15.84
CA ALA A 311 8.33 -17.16 16.86
C ALA A 311 7.15 -18.06 17.28
N GLU A 312 5.96 -17.47 17.47
CA GLU A 312 4.74 -18.21 17.81
C GLU A 312 4.25 -19.13 16.68
N ALA A 313 4.56 -18.76 15.43
CA ALA A 313 4.29 -19.57 14.24
C ALA A 313 5.35 -20.65 13.94
N GLY A 314 6.42 -20.76 14.75
CA GLY A 314 7.51 -21.71 14.50
C GLY A 314 8.50 -21.26 13.40
N LEU A 315 8.57 -19.96 13.18
CA LEU A 315 9.47 -19.28 12.26
C LEU A 315 10.46 -18.39 13.06
N ARG A 316 11.64 -18.16 12.51
CA ARG A 316 12.65 -17.25 13.04
C ARG A 316 12.81 -16.09 12.09
N LEU A 317 12.55 -14.88 12.57
CA LEU A 317 12.90 -13.65 11.86
C LEU A 317 14.42 -13.60 11.64
N THR A 318 14.84 -13.49 10.38
CA THR A 318 16.25 -13.51 9.98
C THR A 318 16.74 -12.11 9.62
N ARG A 319 15.92 -11.31 8.93
CA ARG A 319 16.25 -9.93 8.53
C ARG A 319 15.01 -9.08 8.29
N VAL A 320 15.18 -7.76 8.42
CA VAL A 320 14.25 -6.74 7.94
C VAL A 320 15.02 -5.87 6.95
N LEU A 321 14.64 -5.91 5.68
CA LEU A 321 15.28 -5.12 4.63
C LEU A 321 14.43 -3.89 4.30
N PRO A 322 14.98 -2.67 4.40
CA PRO A 322 14.31 -1.50 3.89
C PRO A 322 14.26 -1.55 2.35
N THR A 323 13.24 -0.92 1.76
CA THR A 323 13.14 -0.73 0.30
C THR A 323 13.08 0.77 -0.01
N PRO A 324 13.16 1.19 -1.29
CA PRO A 324 12.91 2.57 -1.69
C PRO A 324 11.45 3.05 -1.48
N THR A 325 10.58 2.21 -0.91
CA THR A 325 9.16 2.46 -0.66
C THR A 325 8.88 2.52 0.85
N VAL A 326 7.61 2.72 1.24
CA VAL A 326 7.20 2.60 2.66
C VAL A 326 7.31 1.18 3.20
N LEU A 327 7.27 0.18 2.33
CA LEU A 327 7.28 -1.23 2.73
C LEU A 327 8.71 -1.73 2.96
N SER A 328 8.85 -2.63 3.92
CA SER A 328 10.08 -3.39 4.15
C SER A 328 9.83 -4.85 3.88
N VAL A 329 10.87 -5.59 3.52
CA VAL A 329 10.81 -7.06 3.42
C VAL A 329 11.26 -7.66 4.75
N VAL A 330 10.33 -8.27 5.46
CA VAL A 330 10.56 -8.98 6.73
C VAL A 330 10.69 -10.46 6.41
N GLU A 331 11.92 -10.97 6.50
CA GLU A 331 12.23 -12.36 6.18
C GLU A 331 12.19 -13.23 7.42
N ALA A 332 11.60 -14.42 7.28
CA ALA A 332 11.67 -15.47 8.26
C ALA A 332 11.94 -16.85 7.63
N GLN A 333 12.57 -17.72 8.42
CA GLN A 333 12.85 -19.11 8.07
C GLN A 333 12.23 -20.06 9.08
N ALA A 334 12.04 -21.32 8.72
CA ALA A 334 11.68 -22.37 9.67
C ALA A 334 12.67 -22.44 10.85
N ILE A 335 12.16 -22.60 12.07
CA ILE A 335 12.99 -23.07 13.18
C ILE A 335 13.20 -24.59 12.98
N ASP A 336 14.44 -25.03 12.89
CA ASP A 336 14.78 -26.46 12.81
C ASP A 336 14.41 -27.16 14.13
N ASP A 337 13.78 -28.33 14.04
CA ASP A 337 13.31 -29.09 15.22
C ASP A 337 14.47 -29.50 16.17
N ALA A 338 15.71 -29.53 15.68
CA ALA A 338 16.90 -29.80 16.49
C ALA A 338 17.14 -28.72 17.58
N ALA A 339 16.70 -27.48 17.36
CA ALA A 339 16.85 -26.40 18.34
C ALA A 339 15.84 -26.49 19.51
N ARG A 340 14.73 -27.23 19.36
CA ARG A 340 13.74 -27.45 20.43
C ARG A 340 14.15 -28.51 21.44
N ALA A 341 15.07 -29.41 21.08
CA ALA A 341 15.53 -30.50 21.96
C ALA A 341 16.69 -30.10 22.91
N GLY A 342 17.24 -28.89 22.78
CA GLY A 342 18.40 -28.42 23.56
C GLY A 342 18.08 -27.48 24.72
N GLY A 343 16.80 -27.26 25.02
CA GLY A 343 16.32 -26.29 26.02
C GLY A 343 15.34 -26.87 27.05
N SER A 344 15.45 -28.16 27.38
CA SER A 344 14.74 -28.79 28.49
C SER A 344 15.63 -28.88 29.72
#